data_AF-A0A7V9F194-F1
#
_entry.id   AF-A0A7V9F194-F1
#
_cell.length_a   1.000
_cell.length_b   1.000
_cell.length_c   1.000
_cell.angle_alpha   90.00
_cell.angle_beta   90.00
_cell.angle_gamma   90.00
#
_symmetry.space_group_name_H-M   'P 1'
#
loop_
_entity.id
_entity.type
_entity.pdbx_description
1 polymer ?
#
loop_
_entity_poly.entity_id
_entity_poly.type
_entity_poly.pdbx_seq_one_letter_code
_entity_poly.pdbx_strand_id
1 'polypeptide(L)'
;MTAAAFVALGFLLFAVDQSEEGSTNQVRAVDGAAGRAASEAAIDRPAPAREIENQREDRHSGAREMIDDVNDFLLAPFTGVIASSNVWVERMVPGALALLLYGLGGMMLANFIPKRARRNTDWREATG
;
A
#
# COMPACT_ATOMS: atom_id res chain seq x y z
N MET A 1 9.62 -8.94 -2.39
CA MET A 1 10.03 -8.11 -1.24
C MET A 1 9.79 -6.62 -1.48
N THR A 2 10.23 -6.04 -2.60
CA THR A 2 9.94 -4.62 -2.94
C THR A 2 8.44 -4.29 -2.99
N ALA A 3 7.63 -5.07 -3.70
CA ALA A 3 6.18 -4.87 -3.77
C ALA A 3 5.50 -4.90 -2.38
N ALA A 4 5.84 -5.88 -1.54
CA ALA A 4 5.33 -5.95 -0.17
C ALA A 4 5.75 -4.74 0.69
N ALA A 5 6.96 -4.21 0.48
CA ALA A 5 7.42 -3.00 1.16
C ALA A 5 6.61 -1.76 0.74
N PHE A 6 6.28 -1.61 -0.55
CA PHE A 6 5.41 -0.53 -1.02
C PHE A 6 4.00 -0.62 -0.42
N VAL A 7 3.42 -1.82 -0.38
CA VAL A 7 2.10 -2.03 0.25
C VAL A 7 2.13 -1.66 1.74
N ALA A 8 3.16 -2.10 2.47
CA ALA A 8 3.31 -1.77 3.88
C ALA A 8 3.52 -0.26 4.11
N LEU A 9 4.35 0.37 3.30
CA LEU A 9 4.63 1.80 3.39
C LEU A 9 3.39 2.64 3.07
N GLY A 10 2.64 2.30 2.01
CA GLY A 10 1.40 2.97 1.66
C GLY A 10 0.32 2.83 2.74
N PHE A 11 0.26 1.68 3.43
CA PHE A 11 -0.63 1.49 4.58
C PHE A 11 -0.20 2.35 5.79
N LEU A 12 1.09 2.41 6.10
CA LEU A 12 1.60 3.23 7.20
C LEU A 12 1.27 4.70 6.99
N LEU A 13 1.49 5.22 5.78
CA LEU A 13 1.21 6.60 5.48
C LEU A 13 -0.30 6.90 5.52
N PHE A 14 -1.15 6.00 5.01
CA PHE A 14 -2.60 6.09 5.19
C PHE A 14 -3.01 6.17 6.67
N ALA A 15 -2.39 5.37 7.54
CA ALA A 15 -2.70 5.38 8.97
C ALA A 15 -2.30 6.71 9.64
N VAL A 16 -1.23 7.35 9.15
CA VAL A 16 -0.85 8.70 9.58
C VAL A 16 -1.90 9.72 9.16
N ASP A 17 -2.30 9.71 7.88
CA ASP A 17 -3.31 10.63 7.34
C ASP A 17 -4.63 10.53 8.12
N GLN A 18 -5.12 9.31 8.37
CA GLN A 18 -6.33 9.07 9.15
C GLN A 18 -6.23 9.56 10.61
N SER A 19 -5.03 9.56 11.18
CA SER A 19 -4.80 10.08 12.54
C SER A 19 -4.86 11.61 12.56
N GLU A 20 -4.33 12.28 11.55
CA GLU A 20 -4.38 13.74 11.40
C GLU A 20 -5.79 14.24 11.04
N GLU A 21 -6.49 13.51 10.17
CA GLU A 21 -7.87 13.80 9.79
C GLU A 21 -8.85 13.60 10.95
N GLY A 22 -8.65 12.59 11.80
CA GLY A 22 -9.51 12.35 12.96
C GLY A 22 -9.58 13.56 13.91
N SER A 23 -8.44 14.22 14.14
CA SER A 23 -8.35 15.45 14.93
C SER A 23 -9.11 16.61 14.27
N THR A 24 -8.89 16.80 12.97
CA THR A 24 -9.49 17.90 12.20
C THR A 24 -11.00 17.72 12.02
N ASN A 25 -11.46 16.48 11.83
CA ASN A 25 -12.87 16.14 11.65
C ASN A 25 -13.67 16.26 12.96
N GLN A 26 -13.06 16.05 14.13
CA GLN A 26 -13.73 16.37 15.40
C GLN A 26 -14.03 17.86 15.54
N VAL A 27 -13.09 18.73 15.17
CA VAL A 27 -13.31 20.19 15.18
C VAL A 27 -14.41 20.57 14.18
N ARG A 28 -14.36 20.04 12.95
CA ARG A 28 -15.38 20.34 11.93
C ARG A 28 -16.77 19.75 12.23
N ALA A 29 -16.85 18.64 12.94
CA ALA A 29 -18.12 18.05 13.37
C ALA A 29 -18.80 18.94 14.41
N VAL A 30 -18.02 19.60 15.28
CA VAL A 30 -18.52 20.65 16.18
C VAL A 30 -19.00 21.87 15.39
N ASP A 31 -18.35 22.20 14.27
CA ASP A 31 -18.73 23.30 13.37
C ASP A 31 -19.81 22.94 12.32
N GLY A 32 -20.36 21.72 12.32
CA GLY A 32 -21.50 21.32 11.47
C GLY A 32 -21.17 20.90 10.02
N ALA A 33 -19.91 20.61 9.67
CA ALA A 33 -19.49 20.33 8.30
C ALA A 33 -19.44 18.83 7.91
N ALA A 34 -20.41 18.02 8.35
CA ALA A 34 -20.41 16.56 8.20
C ALA A 34 -20.32 16.04 6.74
N GLY A 35 -20.86 16.77 5.76
CA GLY A 35 -20.86 16.37 4.35
C GLY A 35 -19.48 16.38 3.68
N ARG A 36 -18.52 17.19 4.16
CA ARG A 36 -17.15 17.20 3.63
C ARG A 36 -16.35 15.98 4.06
N ALA A 37 -16.53 15.52 5.30
CA ALA A 37 -15.78 14.38 5.85
C ALA A 37 -16.04 13.08 5.05
N ALA A 38 -17.25 12.88 4.54
CA ALA A 38 -17.58 11.72 3.71
C ALA A 38 -16.89 11.74 2.33
N SER A 39 -16.67 12.94 1.76
CA SER A 39 -15.96 13.10 0.49
C SER A 39 -14.45 12.93 0.65
N GLU A 40 -13.89 13.30 1.81
CA GLU A 40 -12.47 13.12 2.13
C GLU A 40 -12.13 11.64 2.38
N ALA A 41 -12.99 10.90 3.09
CA ALA A 41 -12.80 9.47 3.29
C ALA A 41 -12.74 8.65 1.99
N ALA A 42 -13.29 9.19 0.88
CA ALA A 42 -13.23 8.56 -0.41
C ALA A 42 -11.86 8.71 -1.10
N ILE A 43 -11.08 9.74 -0.72
CA ILE A 43 -9.73 10.03 -1.24
C ILE A 43 -8.74 8.92 -0.85
N ASP A 44 -8.90 8.37 0.34
CA ASP A 44 -7.97 7.37 0.89
C ASP A 44 -8.28 5.91 0.50
N ARG A 45 -9.26 5.71 -0.37
CA ARG A 45 -9.62 4.37 -0.85
C ARG A 45 -8.53 3.79 -1.75
N PRO A 46 -8.33 2.46 -1.73
CA PRO A 46 -7.44 1.81 -2.70
C PRO A 46 -8.00 1.88 -4.12
N ALA A 47 -7.12 2.25 -5.05
CA ALA A 47 -7.41 2.47 -6.45
C ALA A 47 -8.67 3.34 -6.66
N PRO A 48 -8.63 4.61 -6.23
CA PRO A 48 -9.79 5.48 -6.30
C PRO A 48 -10.15 5.80 -7.77
N ALA A 49 -11.37 6.29 -7.98
CA ALA A 49 -11.80 6.76 -9.29
C ALA A 49 -11.02 8.01 -9.70
N ARG A 50 -10.91 8.25 -11.01
CA ARG A 50 -10.06 9.32 -11.57
C ARG A 50 -10.43 10.72 -11.06
N GLU A 51 -11.70 10.97 -10.78
CA GLU A 51 -12.19 12.24 -10.23
C GLU A 51 -11.74 12.48 -8.79
N ILE A 52 -11.45 11.40 -8.06
CA ILE A 52 -10.94 11.42 -6.69
C ILE A 52 -9.41 11.49 -6.71
N GLU A 53 -8.75 10.84 -7.67
CA GLU A 53 -7.29 10.87 -7.79
C GLU A 53 -6.76 12.30 -7.92
N ASN A 54 -7.37 13.13 -8.77
CA ASN A 54 -6.97 14.53 -8.91
C ASN A 54 -7.01 15.30 -7.58
N GLN A 55 -7.97 14.99 -6.69
CA GLN A 55 -8.08 15.64 -5.38
C GLN A 55 -7.03 15.15 -4.39
N ARG A 56 -6.52 13.94 -4.60
CA ARG A 56 -5.47 13.33 -3.79
C ARG A 56 -4.10 13.87 -4.18
N GLU A 57 -3.84 14.00 -5.48
CA GLU A 57 -2.62 14.61 -6.03
C GLU A 57 -2.42 16.02 -5.46
N ASP A 58 -3.49 16.82 -5.35
CA ASP A 58 -3.44 18.17 -4.77
C ASP A 58 -3.02 18.21 -3.27
N ARG A 59 -3.19 17.09 -2.54
CA ARG A 59 -2.89 16.99 -1.11
C ARG A 59 -1.52 16.39 -0.82
N HIS A 60 -1.03 15.54 -1.70
CA HIS A 60 0.12 14.70 -1.46
C HIS A 60 1.36 15.22 -2.19
N SER A 61 2.52 15.17 -1.53
CA SER A 61 3.80 15.48 -2.20
C SER A 61 4.12 14.44 -3.28
N GLY A 62 4.89 14.78 -4.31
CA GLY A 62 5.18 13.84 -5.42
C GLY A 62 5.85 12.50 -5.00
N ALA A 63 6.58 12.47 -3.88
CA ALA A 63 7.09 11.20 -3.34
C ALA A 63 5.98 10.33 -2.70
N ARG A 64 4.97 10.97 -2.09
CA ARG A 64 3.79 10.33 -1.53
C ARG A 64 2.91 9.76 -2.64
N GLU A 65 2.67 10.54 -3.69
CA GLU A 65 1.93 10.15 -4.91
C GLU A 65 2.54 8.92 -5.58
N MET A 66 3.87 8.87 -5.76
CA MET A 66 4.52 7.69 -6.34
C MET A 66 4.27 6.41 -5.52
N ILE A 67 4.32 6.49 -4.18
CA ILE A 67 4.05 5.34 -3.32
C ILE A 67 2.59 4.91 -3.47
N ASP A 68 1.72 5.90 -3.54
CA ASP A 68 0.29 5.78 -3.66
C ASP A 68 -0.12 5.10 -4.99
N ASP A 69 0.40 5.56 -6.13
CA ASP A 69 0.23 4.94 -7.46
C ASP A 69 0.66 3.49 -7.50
N VAL A 70 1.85 3.20 -6.96
CA VAL A 70 2.38 1.84 -6.90
C VAL A 70 1.47 0.97 -6.04
N ASN A 71 0.99 1.51 -4.92
CA ASN A 71 0.08 0.77 -4.04
C ASN A 71 -1.26 0.52 -4.73
N ASP A 72 -1.83 1.50 -5.42
CA ASP A 72 -3.11 1.37 -6.12
C ASP A 72 -3.02 0.33 -7.25
N PHE A 73 -1.91 0.30 -7.98
CA PHE A 73 -1.62 -0.77 -8.94
C PHE A 73 -1.49 -2.15 -8.29
N LEU A 74 -0.77 -2.26 -7.17
CA LEU A 74 -0.57 -3.52 -6.46
C LEU A 74 -1.84 -4.04 -5.77
N LEU A 75 -2.73 -3.14 -5.35
CA LEU A 75 -3.98 -3.48 -4.68
C LEU A 75 -5.12 -3.73 -5.67
N ALA A 76 -5.04 -3.24 -6.92
CA ALA A 76 -6.08 -3.37 -7.93
C ALA A 76 -6.70 -4.77 -8.04
N PRO A 77 -5.96 -5.90 -8.04
CA PRO A 77 -6.55 -7.24 -8.15
C PRO A 77 -7.43 -7.65 -6.96
N PHE A 78 -7.29 -6.97 -5.82
CA PHE A 78 -8.03 -7.23 -4.59
C PHE A 78 -9.13 -6.20 -4.34
N THR A 79 -9.25 -5.20 -5.22
CA THR A 79 -10.35 -4.24 -5.16
C THR A 79 -11.67 -4.96 -5.49
N GLY A 80 -12.72 -4.64 -4.74
CA GLY A 80 -14.03 -5.29 -4.89
C GLY A 80 -14.20 -6.64 -4.19
N VAL A 81 -13.15 -7.18 -3.54
CA VAL A 81 -13.30 -8.38 -2.68
C VAL A 81 -14.19 -8.09 -1.46
N ILE A 82 -14.20 -6.84 -1.01
CA ILE A 82 -15.04 -6.34 0.09
C ILE A 82 -15.69 -5.03 -0.35
N ALA A 83 -16.93 -4.81 0.08
CA ALA A 83 -17.59 -3.51 0.03
C ALA A 83 -17.88 -3.08 1.47
N SER A 84 -17.34 -1.95 1.90
CA SER A 84 -17.55 -1.44 3.26
C SER A 84 -17.65 0.08 3.24
N SER A 85 -18.49 0.65 4.11
CA SER A 85 -18.47 2.10 4.33
C SER A 85 -17.30 2.55 5.22
N ASN A 86 -16.52 1.61 5.76
CA ASN A 86 -15.37 1.89 6.61
C ASN A 86 -14.06 1.80 5.80
N VAL A 87 -13.41 2.93 5.60
CA VAL A 87 -12.15 3.05 4.85
C VAL A 87 -11.04 2.15 5.40
N TRP A 88 -10.99 1.92 6.72
CA TRP A 88 -10.02 1.00 7.32
C TRP A 88 -10.21 -0.44 6.83
N VAL A 89 -11.46 -0.88 6.67
CA VAL A 89 -11.77 -2.22 6.16
C VAL A 89 -11.39 -2.29 4.68
N GLU A 90 -11.75 -1.28 3.90
CA GLU A 90 -11.41 -1.20 2.48
C GLU A 90 -9.90 -1.12 2.24
N ARG A 91 -9.10 -0.61 3.18
CA ARG A 91 -7.63 -0.55 3.07
C ARG A 91 -6.94 -1.81 3.63
N MET A 92 -7.37 -2.30 4.81
CA MET A 92 -6.73 -3.43 5.49
C MET A 92 -6.95 -4.75 4.76
N VAL A 93 -8.15 -5.00 4.23
CA VAL A 93 -8.46 -6.29 3.60
C VAL A 93 -7.63 -6.48 2.31
N PRO A 94 -7.66 -5.57 1.31
CA PRO A 94 -6.78 -5.64 0.15
C PRO A 94 -5.30 -5.63 0.54
N GLY A 95 -4.89 -4.77 1.49
CA GLY A 95 -3.51 -4.69 1.95
C GLY A 95 -2.98 -6.00 2.54
N ALA A 96 -3.78 -6.66 3.39
CA ALA A 96 -3.42 -7.95 3.96
C ALA A 96 -3.32 -9.05 2.90
N LEU A 97 -4.26 -9.09 1.94
CA LEU A 97 -4.21 -10.03 0.82
C LEU A 97 -2.97 -9.82 -0.06
N ALA A 98 -2.63 -8.56 -0.35
CA ALA A 98 -1.44 -8.20 -1.11
C ALA A 98 -0.16 -8.58 -0.36
N LEU A 99 -0.07 -8.36 0.95
CA LEU A 99 1.07 -8.80 1.76
C LEU A 99 1.21 -10.33 1.80
N LEU A 100 0.10 -11.06 1.88
CA LEU A 100 0.12 -12.53 1.79
C LEU A 100 0.62 -12.99 0.42
N LEU A 101 0.12 -12.41 -0.67
CA LEU A 101 0.52 -12.82 -2.01
C LEU A 101 1.96 -12.41 -2.35
N TYR A 102 2.29 -11.13 -2.24
CA TYR A 102 3.57 -10.58 -2.68
C TYR A 102 4.69 -10.72 -1.64
N GLY A 103 4.33 -10.82 -0.37
CA GLY A 103 5.26 -11.07 0.74
C GLY A 103 5.49 -12.56 0.92
N LEU A 104 4.50 -13.26 1.51
CA LEU A 104 4.63 -14.68 1.83
C LEU A 104 4.73 -15.55 0.58
N GLY A 105 3.83 -15.37 -0.39
CA GLY A 105 3.88 -16.10 -1.66
C GLY A 105 5.20 -15.86 -2.40
N GLY A 106 5.62 -14.59 -2.49
CA GLY A 106 6.92 -14.24 -3.07
C GLY A 106 8.12 -14.90 -2.37
N MET A 107 8.11 -14.98 -1.04
CA MET A 107 9.15 -15.67 -0.26
C MET A 107 9.15 -17.17 -0.52
N MET A 108 7.98 -17.80 -0.58
CA MET A 108 7.86 -19.22 -0.90
C MET A 108 8.42 -19.51 -2.31
N LEU A 109 8.04 -18.72 -3.32
CA LEU A 109 8.57 -18.86 -4.68
C LEU A 109 10.09 -18.69 -4.72
N ALA A 110 10.63 -17.71 -4.00
CA ALA A 110 12.08 -17.50 -3.92
C ALA A 110 12.83 -18.71 -3.33
N ASN A 111 12.21 -19.42 -2.38
CA ASN A 111 12.78 -20.64 -1.81
C ASN A 111 12.81 -21.82 -2.79
N PHE A 112 11.97 -21.82 -3.82
CA PHE A 112 11.99 -22.86 -4.86
C PHE A 112 13.07 -22.62 -5.93
N ILE A 113 13.64 -21.41 -6.02
CA ILE A 113 14.69 -21.12 -7.00
C ILE A 113 16.02 -21.72 -6.49
N PRO A 114 16.67 -22.64 -7.26
CA PRO A 114 17.94 -23.21 -6.87
C PRO A 114 18.98 -22.10 -6.71
N LYS A 115 19.55 -21.98 -5.50
CA LYS A 115 20.69 -21.09 -5.30
C LYS A 115 21.84 -21.67 -6.11
N ARG A 116 22.25 -21.00 -7.20
CA ARG A 116 23.48 -21.36 -7.92
C ARG A 116 24.59 -21.40 -6.88
N ALA A 117 25.09 -22.60 -6.57
CA ALA A 117 26.26 -22.75 -5.74
C ALA A 117 27.34 -21.90 -6.38
N ARG A 118 27.82 -20.88 -5.66
CA ARG A 118 29.07 -20.23 -6.05
C ARG A 118 30.10 -21.34 -5.96
N ARG A 119 30.49 -21.85 -7.13
CA ARG A 119 31.66 -22.71 -7.26
C ARG A 119 32.82 -21.83 -6.82
N ASN A 120 33.20 -21.98 -5.55
CA ASN A 120 34.47 -21.51 -5.06
C ASN A 120 35.50 -22.36 -5.81
N THR A 121 35.93 -21.88 -6.97
CA THR A 121 37.09 -22.44 -7.64
C THR A 121 38.25 -22.13 -6.72
N ASP A 122 38.62 -23.12 -5.90
CA ASP A 122 39.80 -23.00 -5.05
C ASP A 122 40.99 -22.96 -6.01
N TRP A 123 41.62 -21.79 -6.11
CA TRP A 123 42.76 -21.56 -7.00
C TRP A 123 43.98 -22.41 -6.62
N ARG A 124 43.94 -23.05 -5.44
CA ARG A 124 44.94 -24.02 -4.96
C ARG A 124 44.95 -25.34 -5.72
N GLU A 125 43.90 -25.66 -6.48
CA GLU A 125 43.86 -26.88 -7.30
C GLU A 125 44.52 -26.70 -8.68
N ALA A 126 44.95 -25.48 -9.05
CA ALA A 126 45.47 -25.19 -10.40
C ALA A 126 47.00 -25.29 -10.54
N THR A 127 47.74 -25.61 -9.48
CA THR A 127 49.22 -25.56 -9.47
C THR A 127 49.89 -26.83 -8.91
N GLY A 128 49.22 -27.97 -8.94
CA GLY A 128 49.76 -29.28 -8.53
C GLY A 128 50.32 -30.10 -9.69
#